data_AF-A0A1E7LBK5-F1
#
_entry.id   AF-A0A1E7LBK5-F1
#
_cell.length_a   1.000
_cell.length_b   1.000
_cell.length_c   1.000
_cell.angle_alpha   90.00
_cell.angle_beta   90.00
_cell.angle_gamma   90.00
#
_symmetry.space_group_name_H-M   'P 1'
#
loop_
_entity.id
_entity.type
_entity.pdbx_description
1 polymer ?
#
loop_
_entity_poly.entity_id
_entity_poly.type
_entity_poly.pdbx_seq_one_letter_code
_entity_poly.pdbx_strand_id
1 'polypeptide(L)'
;MSPGAGDRTVAQGRQYPTECEQAAHDLDLAVSLVINAPEAAASLARLVDDQEAIAPEGALVFGCLLHLARYREAAQFWWQFAAGGGSRTAAFCLCLHHRRHGEFRDADYWRAQSSRLTQRGRTATADGSGAQGRGQCSAARPLLPEGVRHGLLSDCHTGGAPRLPHALEAVIHRLPVLDDDEDFGEIPQPARDLAGHLATP
;
A
#
# COMPACT_ATOMS: atom_id res chain seq x y z
N MET A 1 -18.83 -23.41 46.46
CA MET A 1 -18.53 -23.93 45.11
C MET A 1 -18.91 -22.86 44.10
N SER A 2 -17.90 -22.25 43.46
CA SER A 2 -17.88 -21.42 42.23
C SER A 2 -18.86 -20.24 42.06
N PRO A 3 -18.61 -19.28 41.13
CA PRO A 3 -17.44 -19.07 40.26
C PRO A 3 -16.73 -17.72 40.59
N GLY A 4 -15.41 -17.55 40.39
CA GLY A 4 -14.76 -17.58 39.08
C GLY A 4 -14.96 -16.24 38.36
N ALA A 5 -14.49 -15.14 38.97
CA ALA A 5 -14.47 -13.83 38.33
C ALA A 5 -13.51 -13.90 37.13
N GLY A 6 -14.11 -13.98 35.93
CA GLY A 6 -13.38 -13.92 34.68
C GLY A 6 -12.70 -12.57 34.59
N ASP A 7 -11.37 -12.60 34.60
CA ASP A 7 -10.53 -11.52 34.13
C ASP A 7 -10.80 -11.34 32.63
N ARG A 8 -11.76 -10.45 32.31
CA ARG A 8 -11.97 -9.99 30.95
C ARG A 8 -10.87 -8.99 30.68
N THR A 9 -9.73 -9.46 30.19
CA THR A 9 -8.76 -8.64 29.49
C THR A 9 -9.48 -7.98 28.31
N VAL A 10 -10.06 -6.81 28.55
CA VAL A 10 -10.48 -5.90 27.51
C VAL A 10 -9.21 -5.56 26.75
N ALA A 11 -9.07 -6.11 25.54
CA ALA A 11 -8.13 -5.61 24.57
C ALA A 11 -8.46 -4.13 24.36
N GLN A 12 -7.73 -3.26 25.06
CA GLN A 12 -7.88 -1.82 24.89
C GLN A 12 -7.40 -1.51 23.48
N GLY A 13 -8.35 -1.40 22.55
CA GLY A 13 -8.10 -0.82 21.24
C GLY A 13 -7.44 0.53 21.47
N ARG A 14 -6.26 0.71 20.90
CA ARG A 14 -5.48 1.94 21.03
C ARG A 14 -6.36 3.11 20.60
N GLN A 15 -6.62 4.04 21.50
CA GLN A 15 -7.47 5.20 21.23
C GLN A 15 -6.61 6.28 20.57
N TYR A 16 -6.86 6.56 19.29
CA TYR A 16 -6.29 7.72 18.63
C TYR A 16 -7.12 8.96 18.99
N PRO A 17 -6.48 10.09 19.32
CA PRO A 17 -7.18 11.29 19.78
C PRO A 17 -8.16 11.86 18.75
N THR A 18 -7.88 11.68 17.45
CA THR A 18 -8.69 12.20 16.35
C THR A 18 -8.89 11.18 15.22
N GLU A 19 -9.93 11.36 14.41
CA GLU A 19 -10.13 10.57 13.17
C GLU A 19 -8.97 10.73 12.18
N CYS A 20 -8.33 11.91 12.15
CA CYS A 20 -7.19 12.17 11.28
C CYS A 20 -5.96 11.36 11.71
N GLU A 21 -5.69 11.24 13.01
CA GLU A 21 -4.58 10.43 13.54
C GLU A 21 -4.85 8.94 13.36
N GLN A 22 -6.09 8.48 13.58
CA GLN A 22 -6.48 7.11 13.27
C GLN A 22 -6.25 6.82 11.78
N ALA A 23 -6.69 7.70 10.88
CA ALA A 23 -6.51 7.52 9.44
C ALA A 23 -5.04 7.51 9.02
N ALA A 24 -4.19 8.33 9.66
CA ALA A 24 -2.75 8.32 9.41
C ALA A 24 -2.14 6.97 9.81
N HIS A 25 -2.50 6.44 10.98
CA HIS A 25 -2.05 5.13 11.43
C HIS A 25 -2.56 3.99 10.54
N ASP A 26 -3.85 4.01 10.18
CA ASP A 26 -4.45 3.00 9.31
C ASP A 26 -3.81 3.02 7.92
N LEU A 27 -3.44 4.20 7.40
CA LEU A 27 -2.72 4.33 6.14
C LEU A 27 -1.33 3.70 6.24
N ASP A 28 -0.58 4.03 7.30
CA ASP A 28 0.76 3.50 7.55
C ASP A 28 0.74 1.96 7.69
N LEU A 29 -0.28 1.42 8.36
CA LEU A 29 -0.50 -0.02 8.48
C LEU A 29 -0.86 -0.65 7.13
N ALA A 30 -1.79 -0.07 6.37
CA ALA A 30 -2.19 -0.57 5.06
C ALA A 30 -1.02 -0.60 4.08
N VAL A 31 -0.23 0.49 4.03
CA VAL A 31 1.00 0.58 3.23
C VAL A 31 1.99 -0.50 3.63
N SER A 32 2.23 -0.68 4.92
CA SER A 32 3.15 -1.71 5.42
C SER A 32 2.68 -3.12 5.07
N LEU A 33 1.38 -3.40 5.12
CA LEU A 33 0.82 -4.70 4.73
C LEU A 33 0.98 -4.97 3.22
N VAL A 34 0.76 -3.96 2.37
CA VAL A 34 0.97 -4.07 0.92
C VAL A 34 2.42 -4.41 0.59
N ILE A 35 3.37 -3.69 1.17
CA ILE A 35 4.81 -3.92 0.95
C ILE A 35 5.25 -5.31 1.42
N ASN A 36 4.59 -5.83 2.46
CA ASN A 36 4.87 -7.15 3.03
C ASN A 36 4.16 -8.30 2.32
N ALA A 37 3.25 -8.02 1.38
CA ALA A 37 2.58 -9.06 0.62
C ALA A 37 3.59 -9.87 -0.23
N PRO A 38 3.48 -11.20 -0.28
CA PRO A 38 4.43 -12.03 -1.03
C PRO A 38 4.44 -11.69 -2.53
N GLU A 39 3.33 -11.19 -3.08
CA GLU A 39 3.20 -10.81 -4.48
C GLU A 39 3.73 -9.40 -4.79
N ALA A 40 4.18 -8.62 -3.78
CA ALA A 40 4.55 -7.22 -3.95
C ALA A 40 5.70 -7.04 -4.97
N ALA A 41 6.76 -7.85 -4.85
CA ALA A 41 7.91 -7.77 -5.76
C ALA A 41 7.54 -8.13 -7.20
N ALA A 42 6.76 -9.20 -7.40
CA ALA A 42 6.31 -9.63 -8.72
C ALA A 42 5.34 -8.62 -9.35
N SER A 43 4.52 -7.95 -8.53
CA SER A 43 3.60 -6.91 -9.02
C SER A 43 4.36 -5.65 -9.42
N LEU A 44 5.37 -5.25 -8.63
CA LEU A 44 6.24 -4.14 -8.99
C LEU A 44 7.04 -4.42 -10.26
N ALA A 45 7.59 -5.63 -10.43
CA ALA A 45 8.31 -6.01 -11.65
C ALA A 45 7.39 -5.92 -12.89
N ARG A 46 6.15 -6.43 -12.80
CA ARG A 46 5.17 -6.34 -13.89
C ARG A 46 4.85 -4.91 -14.32
N LEU A 47 4.82 -3.95 -13.39
CA LEU A 47 4.60 -2.54 -13.72
C LEU A 47 5.68 -1.99 -14.66
N VAL A 48 6.92 -2.47 -14.54
CA VAL A 48 8.05 -1.94 -15.32
C VAL A 48 8.34 -2.75 -16.58
N ASP A 49 8.10 -4.06 -16.52
CA ASP A 49 8.39 -4.95 -17.64
C ASP A 49 7.38 -4.83 -18.78
N ASP A 50 6.12 -4.49 -18.47
CA ASP A 50 5.02 -4.35 -19.43
C ASP A 50 4.38 -2.96 -19.32
N GLN A 51 5.00 -1.98 -19.99
CA GLN A 51 4.55 -0.58 -19.96
C GLN A 51 3.24 -0.34 -20.74
N GLU A 52 2.83 -1.28 -21.60
CA GLU A 52 1.58 -1.18 -22.36
C GLU A 52 0.38 -1.72 -21.55
N ALA A 53 0.62 -2.62 -20.61
CA ALA A 53 -0.41 -3.14 -19.72
C ALA A 53 -0.68 -2.21 -18.53
N ILE A 54 -1.96 -2.02 -18.21
CA ILE A 54 -2.35 -1.39 -16.95
C ILE A 54 -2.00 -2.37 -15.82
N ALA A 55 -1.02 -2.03 -14.98
CA ALA A 55 -0.55 -2.85 -13.86
C ALA A 55 -0.91 -2.22 -12.50
N PRO A 56 -2.19 -2.24 -12.09
CA PRO A 56 -2.67 -1.47 -10.95
C PRO A 56 -2.12 -1.97 -9.61
N GLU A 57 -1.84 -3.28 -9.45
CA GLU A 57 -1.22 -3.80 -8.24
C GLU A 57 0.25 -3.40 -8.11
N GLY A 58 0.98 -3.30 -9.22
CA GLY A 58 2.36 -2.80 -9.21
C GLY A 58 2.43 -1.33 -8.88
N ALA A 59 1.54 -0.52 -9.47
CA ALA A 59 1.41 0.90 -9.17
C ALA A 59 1.03 1.16 -7.70
N LEU A 60 0.14 0.33 -7.14
CA LEU A 60 -0.16 0.35 -5.70
C LEU A 60 1.09 0.13 -4.85
N VAL A 61 1.87 -0.91 -5.14
CA VAL A 61 3.12 -1.22 -4.40
C VAL A 61 4.11 -0.07 -4.52
N PHE A 62 4.23 0.53 -5.71
CA PHE A 62 5.12 1.65 -5.94
C PHE A 62 4.70 2.90 -5.16
N GLY A 63 3.41 3.26 -5.17
CA GLY A 63 2.88 4.34 -4.33
C GLY A 63 3.11 4.11 -2.84
N CYS A 64 2.99 2.86 -2.38
CA CYS A 64 3.32 2.49 -1.00
C CYS A 64 4.80 2.70 -0.65
N LEU A 65 5.73 2.39 -1.57
CA LEU A 65 7.17 2.67 -1.38
C LEU A 65 7.44 4.17 -1.28
N LEU A 66 6.84 4.96 -2.18
CA LEU A 66 6.97 6.41 -2.21
C LEU A 66 6.46 7.05 -0.91
N HIS A 67 5.34 6.57 -0.37
CA HIS A 67 4.80 7.03 0.92
C HIS A 67 5.78 6.77 2.08
N LEU A 68 6.37 5.57 2.14
CA LEU A 68 7.37 5.23 3.17
C LEU A 68 8.68 6.03 3.00
N ALA A 69 9.01 6.43 1.78
CA ALA A 69 10.11 7.33 1.42
C ALA A 69 9.74 8.82 1.48
N ARG A 70 8.54 9.17 1.98
CA ARG A 70 8.06 10.55 2.18
C ARG A 70 7.78 11.37 0.92
N TYR A 71 7.66 10.74 -0.25
CA TYR A 71 7.15 11.35 -1.48
C TYR A 71 5.61 11.26 -1.50
N ARG A 72 4.93 12.16 -0.79
CA ARG A 72 3.48 12.03 -0.49
C ARG A 72 2.61 12.30 -1.72
N GLU A 73 2.95 13.32 -2.47
CA GLU A 73 2.27 13.80 -3.66
C GLU A 73 2.40 12.76 -4.78
N ALA A 74 3.64 12.28 -5.02
CA ALA A 74 3.87 11.17 -5.94
C ALA A 74 3.17 9.87 -5.50
N ALA A 75 3.15 9.55 -4.20
CA ALA A 75 2.40 8.40 -3.71
C ALA A 75 0.90 8.52 -4.02
N GLN A 76 0.33 9.72 -3.83
CA GLN A 76 -1.06 10.00 -4.17
C GLN A 76 -1.33 9.81 -5.66
N PHE A 77 -0.48 10.35 -6.54
CA PHE A 77 -0.57 10.14 -7.99
C PHE A 77 -0.64 8.65 -8.35
N TRP A 78 0.31 7.85 -7.85
CA TRP A 78 0.37 6.42 -8.15
C TRP A 78 -0.81 5.63 -7.60
N TRP A 79 -1.34 6.03 -6.44
CA TRP A 79 -2.58 5.45 -5.94
C TRP A 79 -3.80 5.82 -6.80
N GLN A 80 -3.86 7.04 -7.36
CA GLN A 80 -4.93 7.42 -8.28
C GLN A 80 -4.86 6.62 -9.57
N PHE A 81 -3.66 6.49 -10.15
CA PHE A 81 -3.42 5.62 -11.30
C PHE A 81 -3.87 4.18 -11.02
N ALA A 82 -3.42 3.59 -9.91
CA ALA A 82 -3.76 2.23 -9.52
C ALA A 82 -5.27 2.04 -9.28
N ALA A 83 -5.93 3.01 -8.65
CA ALA A 83 -7.37 2.98 -8.41
C ALA A 83 -8.17 3.11 -9.71
N GLY A 84 -7.72 3.97 -10.64
CA GLY A 84 -8.25 4.07 -12.00
C GLY A 84 -8.12 2.77 -12.78
N GLY A 85 -7.00 2.05 -12.61
CA GLY A 85 -6.76 0.71 -13.15
C GLY A 85 -7.50 -0.42 -12.43
N GLY A 86 -8.26 -0.14 -11.37
CA GLY A 86 -9.13 -1.11 -10.70
C GLY A 86 -8.64 -1.63 -9.33
N SER A 87 -7.54 -1.10 -8.79
CA SER A 87 -7.05 -1.48 -7.46
C SER A 87 -7.95 -0.93 -6.35
N ARG A 88 -8.76 -1.82 -5.76
CA ARG A 88 -9.58 -1.48 -4.58
C ARG A 88 -8.75 -1.01 -3.38
N THR A 89 -7.55 -1.54 -3.23
CA THR A 89 -6.65 -1.22 -2.11
C THR A 89 -6.03 0.16 -2.30
N ALA A 90 -5.71 0.56 -3.54
CA ALA A 90 -5.26 1.92 -3.82
C ALA A 90 -6.36 2.95 -3.53
N ALA A 91 -7.61 2.67 -3.94
CA ALA A 91 -8.75 3.49 -3.58
C ALA A 91 -8.95 3.59 -2.05
N PHE A 92 -8.68 2.52 -1.31
CA PHE A 92 -8.72 2.56 0.16
C PHE A 92 -7.58 3.40 0.75
N CYS A 93 -6.36 3.30 0.20
CA CYS A 93 -5.24 4.16 0.61
C CYS A 93 -5.56 5.65 0.38
N LEU A 94 -6.17 6.01 -0.75
CA LEU A 94 -6.62 7.37 -1.03
C LEU A 94 -7.69 7.84 -0.04
N CYS A 95 -8.66 7.00 0.31
CA CYS A 95 -9.63 7.32 1.36
C CYS A 95 -8.92 7.69 2.67
N LEU A 96 -7.96 6.89 3.11
CA LEU A 96 -7.22 7.15 4.35
C LEU A 96 -6.31 8.39 4.22
N HIS A 97 -5.67 8.59 3.06
CA HIS A 97 -4.87 9.77 2.74
C HIS A 97 -5.71 11.06 2.87
N HIS A 98 -6.88 11.13 2.26
CA HIS A 98 -7.73 12.31 2.40
C HIS A 98 -8.26 12.48 3.82
N ARG A 99 -8.62 11.39 4.53
CA ARG A 99 -9.05 11.47 5.94
C ARG A 99 -7.99 12.04 6.86
N ARG A 100 -6.73 11.63 6.73
CA ARG A 100 -5.64 12.17 7.57
C ARG A 100 -5.39 13.67 7.34
N HIS A 101 -5.77 14.18 6.16
CA HIS A 101 -5.69 15.60 5.80
C HIS A 101 -6.97 16.38 6.14
N GLY A 102 -8.01 15.72 6.69
CA GLY A 102 -9.30 16.35 7.00
C GLY A 102 -10.21 16.55 5.78
N GLU A 103 -9.86 15.97 4.64
CA GLU A 103 -10.56 16.11 3.36
C GLU A 103 -11.67 15.05 3.25
N PHE A 104 -12.67 15.14 4.14
CA PHE A 104 -13.65 14.07 4.32
C PHE A 104 -14.52 13.79 3.09
N ARG A 105 -14.78 14.80 2.25
CA ARG A 105 -15.56 14.62 1.02
C ARG A 105 -14.83 13.71 0.02
N ASP A 106 -13.55 13.97 -0.21
CA ASP A 106 -12.73 13.16 -1.12
C ASP A 106 -12.49 11.77 -0.54
N ALA A 107 -12.30 11.70 0.78
CA ALA A 107 -12.23 10.42 1.47
C ALA A 107 -13.48 9.55 1.24
N ASP A 108 -14.68 10.11 1.38
CA ASP A 108 -15.93 9.38 1.19
C ASP A 108 -16.12 8.93 -0.27
N TYR A 109 -15.71 9.77 -1.23
CA TYR A 109 -15.66 9.40 -2.64
C TYR A 109 -14.78 8.17 -2.87
N TRP A 110 -13.54 8.18 -2.38
CA TRP A 110 -12.61 7.08 -2.55
C TRP A 110 -13.04 5.81 -1.80
N ARG A 111 -13.69 5.97 -0.64
CA ARG A 111 -14.29 4.85 0.09
C ARG A 111 -15.40 4.17 -0.70
N ALA A 112 -16.28 4.97 -1.32
CA ALA A 112 -17.32 4.46 -2.19
C ALA A 112 -16.71 3.75 -3.41
N GLN A 113 -15.66 4.32 -4.00
CA GLN A 113 -14.95 3.71 -5.12
C GLN A 113 -14.31 2.36 -4.76
N SER A 114 -13.60 2.27 -3.62
CA SER A 114 -13.04 1.01 -3.12
C SER A 114 -14.12 -0.07 -2.91
N SER A 115 -15.28 0.33 -2.38
CA SER A 115 -16.43 -0.56 -2.18
C SER A 115 -17.00 -1.08 -3.51
N ARG A 116 -17.13 -0.19 -4.51
CA ARG A 116 -17.59 -0.57 -5.86
C ARG A 116 -16.62 -1.53 -6.55
N LEU A 117 -15.32 -1.27 -6.47
CA LEU A 117 -14.28 -2.16 -7.03
C LEU A 117 -14.29 -3.53 -6.35
N THR A 118 -14.49 -3.57 -5.03
CA THR A 118 -14.66 -4.83 -4.28
C THR A 118 -15.86 -5.62 -4.79
N GLN A 119 -17.00 -4.97 -5.00
CA GLN A 119 -18.20 -5.64 -5.50
C GLN A 119 -18.01 -6.17 -6.93
N ARG A 120 -17.41 -5.37 -7.83
CA ARG A 120 -17.09 -5.79 -9.20
C ARG A 120 -16.20 -7.03 -9.25
N GLY A 121 -15.19 -7.10 -8.38
CA GLY A 121 -14.34 -8.28 -8.26
C GLY A 121 -15.13 -9.52 -7.84
N ARG A 122 -16.04 -9.39 -6.86
CA ARG A 122 -16.90 -10.49 -6.41
C ARG A 122 -17.85 -11.00 -7.48
N THR A 123 -18.47 -10.10 -8.25
CA THR A 123 -19.37 -10.49 -9.34
C THR A 123 -18.61 -11.18 -10.47
N ALA A 124 -17.43 -10.67 -10.86
CA ALA A 124 -16.58 -11.32 -11.86
C ALA A 124 -16.18 -12.75 -11.45
N THR A 125 -15.90 -12.98 -10.16
CA THR A 125 -15.61 -14.34 -9.66
C THR A 125 -16.83 -15.25 -9.51
N ALA A 126 -18.04 -14.69 -9.48
CA ALA A 126 -19.29 -15.45 -9.41
C ALA A 126 -19.79 -15.85 -10.81
N ASP A 127 -19.59 -14.96 -11.78
CA ASP A 127 -20.02 -15.15 -13.18
C ASP A 127 -19.03 -16.02 -13.98
N GLY A 128 -17.76 -16.11 -13.54
CA GLY A 128 -16.76 -17.06 -14.03
C GLY A 128 -16.49 -18.14 -12.99
N SER A 129 -16.98 -19.36 -13.21
CA SER A 129 -16.68 -20.51 -12.34
C SER A 129 -15.17 -20.66 -12.15
N GLY A 130 -14.75 -20.64 -10.89
CA GLY A 130 -13.35 -20.41 -10.50
C GLY A 130 -12.35 -21.33 -11.18
N ALA A 131 -11.47 -20.77 -12.00
CA ALA A 131 -10.26 -21.46 -12.46
C ALA A 131 -9.22 -20.54 -13.12
N GLN A 132 -8.85 -19.41 -12.53
CA GLN A 132 -7.58 -18.76 -12.92
C GLN A 132 -6.83 -18.23 -11.70
N GLY A 133 -5.73 -18.90 -11.35
CA GLY A 133 -4.70 -18.31 -10.50
C GLY A 133 -4.15 -19.12 -9.33
N ARG A 134 -4.42 -20.43 -9.18
CA ARG A 134 -3.52 -21.31 -8.37
C ARG A 134 -2.28 -21.73 -9.17
N GLY A 135 -1.83 -20.87 -10.09
CA GLY A 135 -0.62 -21.03 -10.87
C GLY A 135 0.58 -20.58 -10.06
N GLN A 136 1.12 -21.51 -9.29
CA GLN A 136 2.53 -21.56 -8.89
C GLN A 136 3.03 -20.35 -8.09
N CYS A 137 2.97 -20.49 -6.76
CA CYS A 137 3.90 -19.82 -5.87
C CYS A 137 5.33 -20.33 -6.17
N SER A 138 5.92 -19.91 -7.29
CA SER A 138 7.37 -19.72 -7.32
C SER A 138 7.66 -18.86 -6.10
N ALA A 139 8.54 -19.31 -5.21
CA ALA A 139 8.79 -18.66 -3.93
C ALA A 139 9.09 -17.17 -4.17
N ALA A 140 8.05 -16.35 -4.08
CA ALA A 140 8.11 -14.98 -4.57
C ALA A 140 9.11 -14.27 -3.66
N ARG A 141 10.20 -13.80 -4.26
CA ARG A 141 11.24 -13.11 -3.51
C ARG A 141 10.57 -11.92 -2.81
N PRO A 142 10.68 -11.80 -1.47
CA PRO A 142 10.08 -10.67 -0.78
C PRO A 142 10.69 -9.36 -1.31
N LEU A 143 9.86 -8.32 -1.40
CA LEU A 143 10.29 -7.03 -1.92
C LEU A 143 11.39 -6.39 -1.07
N LEU A 144 11.28 -6.51 0.26
CA LEU A 144 12.21 -5.96 1.23
C LEU A 144 12.87 -7.05 2.09
N PRO A 145 14.09 -6.80 2.63
CA PRO A 145 14.74 -7.68 3.59
C PRO A 145 13.87 -7.92 4.82
N GLU A 146 13.96 -9.12 5.41
CA GLU A 146 13.12 -9.53 6.52
C GLU A 146 13.15 -8.57 7.72
N GLY A 147 14.33 -8.08 8.11
CA GLY A 147 14.45 -7.12 9.22
C GLY A 147 13.68 -5.82 8.97
N VAL A 148 13.66 -5.33 7.73
CA VAL A 148 12.93 -4.12 7.34
C VAL A 148 11.42 -4.37 7.39
N ARG A 149 10.98 -5.51 6.85
CA ARG A 149 9.58 -5.95 6.86
C ARG A 149 8.98 -6.00 8.27
N HIS A 150 9.69 -6.67 9.19
CA HIS A 150 9.30 -6.73 10.60
C HIS A 150 9.37 -5.37 11.28
N GLY A 151 10.39 -4.56 10.97
CA GLY A 151 10.53 -3.20 11.50
C GLY A 151 9.33 -2.31 11.17
N LEU A 152 8.91 -2.28 9.90
CA LEU A 152 7.74 -1.50 9.46
C LEU A 152 6.46 -1.90 10.22
N LEU A 153 6.20 -3.20 10.35
CA LEU A 153 5.03 -3.68 11.09
C LEU A 153 5.15 -3.38 12.59
N SER A 154 6.33 -3.54 13.18
CA SER A 154 6.58 -3.22 14.59
C SER A 154 6.34 -1.74 14.88
N ASP A 155 6.81 -0.84 14.01
CA ASP A 155 6.57 0.59 14.12
C ASP A 155 5.07 0.91 14.12
N CYS A 156 4.31 0.31 13.21
CA CYS A 156 2.85 0.44 13.22
C CYS A 156 2.24 -0.02 14.56
N HIS A 157 2.57 -1.22 15.05
CA HIS A 157 2.02 -1.74 16.32
C HIS A 157 2.37 -0.85 17.53
N THR A 158 3.57 -0.28 17.52
CA THR A 158 4.04 0.65 18.56
C THR A 158 3.51 2.07 18.40
N GLY A 159 2.77 2.37 17.31
CA GLY A 159 2.17 3.68 17.03
C GLY A 159 3.17 4.69 16.48
N GLY A 160 4.34 4.23 16.03
CA GLY A 160 5.29 5.01 15.27
C GLY A 160 4.86 5.15 13.82
N ALA A 161 5.53 6.05 13.10
CA ALA A 161 5.34 6.21 11.66
C ALA A 161 6.41 5.40 10.91
N PRO A 162 6.06 4.29 10.23
CA PRO A 162 7.00 3.45 9.52
C PRO A 162 7.78 4.27 8.48
N ARG A 163 9.07 3.96 8.32
CA ARG A 163 9.96 4.58 7.34
C ARG A 163 10.87 3.53 6.72
N LEU A 164 11.25 3.75 5.46
CA LEU A 164 12.33 2.98 4.88
C LEU A 164 13.67 3.37 5.56
N PRO A 165 14.56 2.41 5.80
CA PRO A 165 15.96 2.68 6.11
C PRO A 165 16.61 3.56 5.03
N HIS A 166 17.58 4.38 5.44
CA HIS A 166 18.22 5.36 4.57
C HIS A 166 18.80 4.75 3.27
N ALA A 167 19.38 3.54 3.33
CA ALA A 167 19.90 2.87 2.14
C ALA A 167 18.81 2.59 1.09
N LEU A 168 17.61 2.19 1.52
CA LEU A 168 16.46 1.94 0.65
C LEU A 168 15.82 3.25 0.17
N GLU A 169 15.76 4.26 1.03
CA GLU A 169 15.33 5.61 0.66
C GLU A 169 16.23 6.20 -0.44
N ALA A 170 17.55 5.97 -0.38
CA ALA A 170 18.50 6.38 -1.41
C ALA A 170 18.32 5.63 -2.75
N VAL A 171 17.71 4.44 -2.76
CA VAL A 171 17.29 3.77 -4.01
C VAL A 171 16.12 4.54 -4.63
N ILE A 172 15.12 4.92 -3.83
CA ILE A 172 13.96 5.68 -4.29
C ILE A 172 14.35 7.08 -4.79
N HIS A 173 15.24 7.77 -4.09
CA HIS A 173 15.73 9.10 -4.48
C HIS A 173 16.47 9.11 -5.83
N ARG A 174 17.02 7.96 -6.28
CA ARG A 174 17.73 7.86 -7.55
C ARG A 174 16.82 7.53 -8.74
N LEU A 175 15.53 7.38 -8.51
CA LEU A 175 14.58 7.09 -9.57
C LEU A 175 14.47 8.27 -10.55
N PRO A 176 14.33 8.00 -11.85
CA PRO A 176 14.19 9.05 -12.85
C PRO A 176 12.86 9.78 -12.69
N VAL A 177 12.89 11.10 -12.84
CA VAL A 177 11.70 11.95 -13.03
C VAL A 177 11.69 12.34 -14.51
N LEU A 178 10.59 12.07 -15.21
CA LEU A 178 10.49 12.33 -16.65
C LEU A 178 10.03 13.76 -16.93
N ASP A 179 8.97 14.19 -16.26
CA ASP A 179 8.38 15.53 -16.34
C ASP A 179 7.71 15.88 -15.01
N ASP A 180 7.49 17.18 -14.78
CA ASP A 180 6.68 17.69 -13.67
C ASP A 180 5.21 17.59 -14.04
N ASP A 181 4.43 16.94 -13.18
CA ASP A 181 2.98 16.93 -13.26
C ASP A 181 2.40 18.24 -12.70
N GLU A 182 1.37 18.78 -13.35
CA GLU A 182 0.77 20.08 -12.97
C GLU A 182 0.18 20.07 -11.55
N ASP A 183 -0.35 18.92 -11.10
CA ASP A 183 -1.01 18.78 -9.80
C ASP A 183 -0.09 18.15 -8.74
N PHE A 184 0.87 17.31 -9.16
CA PHE A 184 1.68 16.49 -8.25
C PHE A 184 3.18 16.82 -8.24
N GLY A 185 3.67 17.70 -9.13
CA GLY A 185 5.07 18.07 -9.24
C GLY A 185 5.95 16.94 -9.77
N GLU A 186 7.17 16.79 -9.23
CA GLU A 186 8.10 15.74 -9.64
C GLU A 186 7.54 14.34 -9.32
N ILE A 187 7.27 13.53 -10.35
CA ILE A 187 6.80 12.14 -10.19
C ILE A 187 7.92 11.15 -10.55
N PRO A 188 8.55 10.51 -9.54
CA PRO A 188 9.50 9.44 -9.78
C PRO A 188 8.86 8.28 -10.54
N GLN A 189 9.58 7.73 -11.51
CA GLN A 189 9.14 6.60 -12.33
C GLN A 189 9.79 5.30 -11.85
N PRO A 190 9.07 4.17 -11.88
CA PRO A 190 9.61 2.89 -11.45
C PRO A 190 10.67 2.38 -12.46
N ALA A 191 11.81 1.92 -11.95
CA ALA A 191 12.92 1.39 -12.76
C ALA A 191 12.95 -0.16 -12.76
N ARG A 192 13.45 -0.78 -13.84
CA ARG A 192 13.39 -2.25 -14.02
C ARG A 192 14.17 -3.01 -12.95
N ASP A 193 15.23 -2.41 -12.44
CA ASP A 193 16.11 -2.95 -11.41
C ASP A 193 15.65 -2.61 -9.97
N LEU A 194 14.58 -1.82 -9.81
CA LEU A 194 14.12 -1.32 -8.51
C LEU A 194 13.87 -2.45 -7.51
N ALA A 195 13.10 -3.48 -7.91
CA ALA A 195 12.80 -4.61 -7.02
C ALA A 195 14.07 -5.38 -6.60
N GLY A 196 15.07 -5.46 -7.48
CA GLY A 196 16.35 -6.11 -7.20
C GLY A 196 17.18 -5.32 -6.18
N HIS A 197 17.28 -4.00 -6.38
CA HIS A 197 17.99 -3.10 -5.46
C HIS A 197 17.33 -3.03 -4.08
N LEU A 198 15.99 -3.07 -4.01
CA LEU A 198 15.28 -3.04 -2.72
C LEU A 198 15.48 -4.34 -1.91
N ALA A 199 15.62 -5.48 -2.58
CA ALA A 199 15.80 -6.77 -1.92
C ALA A 199 17.26 -7.06 -1.50
N THR A 200 18.19 -6.18 -1.86
CA THR A 200 19.64 -6.27 -1.56
C THR A 200 20.18 -4.83 -1.43
N PRO A 201 19.89 -4.15 -0.30
CA PRO A 201 20.27 -2.75 -0.08
C PRO A 201 21.79 -2.54 0.04
#